data_AF-A0A370Q4I3-F1
#
_entry.id   AF-A0A370Q4I3-F1
#
_cell.length_a   1.000
_cell.length_b   1.000
_cell.length_c   1.000
_cell.angle_alpha   90.00
_cell.angle_beta   90.00
_cell.angle_gamma   90.00
#
_symmetry.space_group_name_H-M   'P 1'
#
loop_
_entity.id
_entity.type
_entity.pdbx_description
1 polymer ?
#
loop_
_entity_poly.entity_id
_entity_poly.type
_entity_poly.pdbx_seq_one_letter_code
_entity_poly.pdbx_strand_id
1 'polypeptide(L)'
;MRKLLLFSLTVVIGYTAYAQVGINTTRPDATLHVDGNLIITDTGGTTLEGESIEATRIVGIDDDGNIVEITTDENLYLENNVLKLVERKKEIGDIPTLLAPVVNNISLIIFPGGSNGGKSIIRVRNLFGDSQITGIDVLLMGGPAAADGTTVWLYPVDGDLTLKSNSILSLPFNRILSENDVVIERYKMVQLLYDGSLQRWVIMSSGN
;
A
#
# COMPACT_ATOMS: atom_id res chain seq x y z
N MET A 1 -22.92 61.12 -35.49
CA MET A 1 -22.05 59.93 -35.68
C MET A 1 -21.59 59.30 -34.35
N ARG A 2 -21.29 60.06 -33.30
CA ARG A 2 -20.85 59.54 -31.97
C ARG A 2 -21.87 58.66 -31.21
N LYS A 3 -23.18 58.80 -31.46
CA LYS A 3 -24.22 57.99 -30.81
C LYS A 3 -24.46 56.63 -31.49
N LEU A 4 -24.12 56.49 -32.77
CA LEU A 4 -24.24 55.22 -33.50
C LEU A 4 -23.07 54.28 -33.17
N LEU A 5 -21.89 54.86 -32.89
CA LEU A 5 -20.66 54.13 -32.55
C LEU A 5 -20.70 53.54 -31.12
N LEU A 6 -21.46 54.14 -30.21
CA LEU A 6 -21.75 53.55 -28.89
C LEU A 6 -22.75 52.40 -29.00
N PHE A 7 -23.76 52.50 -29.87
CA PHE A 7 -24.77 51.45 -30.01
C PHE A 7 -24.19 50.18 -30.64
N SER A 8 -23.22 50.31 -31.55
CA SER A 8 -22.49 49.15 -32.08
C SER A 8 -21.50 48.55 -31.06
N LEU A 9 -20.94 49.35 -30.15
CA LEU A 9 -20.01 48.86 -29.13
C LEU A 9 -20.73 48.04 -28.04
N THR A 10 -21.97 48.36 -27.70
CA THR A 10 -22.76 47.62 -26.69
C THR A 10 -23.26 46.26 -27.20
N VAL A 11 -23.46 46.10 -28.52
CA VAL A 11 -23.92 44.84 -29.13
C VAL A 11 -22.77 43.84 -29.36
N VAL A 12 -21.52 44.31 -29.35
CA VAL A 12 -20.31 43.48 -29.56
C VAL A 12 -19.73 42.94 -28.25
N ILE A 13 -20.29 43.30 -27.09
CA ILE A 13 -20.11 42.52 -25.86
C ILE A 13 -20.95 41.25 -26.03
N GLY A 14 -20.41 40.33 -26.85
CA GLY A 14 -21.00 39.03 -27.12
C GLY A 14 -21.29 38.36 -25.80
N TYR A 15 -22.58 38.11 -25.55
CA TYR A 15 -23.01 37.15 -24.57
C TYR A 15 -22.38 35.81 -24.93
N THR A 16 -21.24 35.47 -24.33
CA THR A 16 -20.89 34.07 -24.11
C THR A 16 -21.81 33.59 -23.01
N ALA A 17 -23.08 33.39 -23.35
CA ALA A 17 -23.99 32.66 -22.49
C ALA A 17 -23.45 31.23 -22.46
N TYR A 18 -22.69 30.89 -21.42
CA TYR A 18 -22.45 29.50 -21.09
C TYR A 18 -23.82 28.86 -20.93
N ALA A 19 -24.27 28.12 -21.95
CA ALA A 19 -25.52 27.39 -21.89
C ALA A 19 -25.29 26.22 -20.92
N GLN A 20 -25.58 26.45 -19.64
CA GLN A 20 -25.63 25.36 -18.67
C GLN A 20 -26.85 24.49 -19.01
N VAL A 21 -26.63 23.18 -19.09
CA VAL A 21 -27.67 22.19 -19.32
C VAL A 21 -28.08 21.65 -17.96
N GLY A 22 -29.24 22.08 -17.47
CA GLY A 22 -29.88 21.50 -16.28
C GLY A 22 -30.94 20.48 -16.70
N ILE A 23 -30.83 19.25 -16.20
CA ILE A 23 -31.89 18.24 -16.30
C ILE A 23 -32.54 18.11 -14.93
N ASN A 24 -33.85 18.34 -14.87
CA ASN A 24 -34.65 18.35 -13.64
C ASN A 24 -34.24 19.41 -12.59
N THR A 25 -33.43 20.41 -12.97
CA THR A 25 -33.06 21.55 -12.13
C THR A 25 -33.13 22.86 -12.91
N THR A 26 -33.56 23.95 -12.24
CA THR A 26 -33.59 25.30 -12.82
C THR A 26 -32.37 26.14 -12.44
N ARG A 27 -31.49 25.62 -11.59
CA ARG A 27 -30.26 26.30 -11.15
C ARG A 27 -29.09 25.32 -11.17
N PRO A 28 -28.52 25.05 -12.36
CA PRO A 28 -27.39 24.13 -12.50
C PRO A 28 -26.12 24.70 -11.86
N ASP A 29 -25.43 23.89 -11.07
CA ASP A 29 -24.19 24.28 -10.37
C ASP A 29 -22.93 23.95 -11.19
N ALA A 30 -23.11 23.25 -12.33
CA ALA A 30 -22.08 22.90 -13.31
C ALA A 30 -22.59 23.11 -14.75
N THR A 31 -21.72 22.98 -15.75
CA THR A 31 -22.11 23.10 -17.17
C THR A 31 -23.16 22.06 -17.57
N LEU A 32 -23.10 20.85 -16.99
CA LEU A 32 -24.15 19.84 -17.03
C LEU A 32 -24.50 19.48 -15.59
N HIS A 33 -25.75 19.68 -15.17
CA HIS A 33 -26.26 19.25 -13.87
C HIS A 33 -27.50 18.39 -14.11
N VAL A 34 -27.44 17.13 -13.66
CA VAL A 34 -28.59 16.23 -13.64
C VAL A 34 -29.04 16.04 -12.20
N ASP A 35 -30.22 16.58 -11.84
CA ASP A 35 -30.86 16.31 -10.54
C ASP A 35 -31.69 15.02 -10.65
N GLY A 36 -30.98 13.87 -10.62
CA GLY A 36 -31.55 12.54 -10.83
C GLY A 36 -30.49 11.52 -11.24
N ASN A 37 -30.93 10.44 -11.89
CA ASN A 37 -30.03 9.37 -12.33
C ASN A 37 -29.41 9.67 -13.69
N LEU A 38 -28.09 9.48 -13.81
CA LEU A 38 -27.40 9.39 -15.10
C LEU A 38 -27.32 7.92 -15.52
N ILE A 39 -28.03 7.55 -16.58
CA ILE A 39 -27.95 6.20 -17.17
C ILE A 39 -27.29 6.32 -18.55
N ILE A 40 -26.12 5.68 -18.69
CA ILE A 40 -25.39 5.60 -19.94
C ILE A 40 -25.60 4.18 -20.49
N THR A 41 -26.36 4.07 -21.59
CA THR A 41 -26.86 2.77 -22.09
C THR A 41 -26.12 2.23 -23.32
N ASP A 42 -25.11 2.94 -23.82
CA ASP A 42 -24.28 2.48 -24.93
C ASP A 42 -22.80 2.84 -24.71
N THR A 43 -22.12 1.94 -24.00
CA THR A 43 -20.67 1.97 -23.78
C THR A 43 -20.10 0.59 -24.07
N GLY A 44 -20.64 -0.13 -25.06
CA GLY A 44 -20.45 -1.56 -25.36
C GLY A 44 -19.03 -2.01 -25.68
N GLY A 45 -18.02 -1.31 -25.17
CA GLY A 45 -16.63 -1.49 -25.45
C GLY A 45 -16.31 -1.11 -26.88
N THR A 46 -17.19 -0.42 -27.62
CA THR A 46 -16.94 -0.03 -29.00
C THR A 46 -17.44 1.37 -29.35
N THR A 47 -16.75 2.06 -30.26
CA THR A 47 -17.22 3.32 -30.85
C THR A 47 -18.41 3.09 -31.78
N LEU A 48 -19.05 4.18 -32.24
CA LEU A 48 -20.09 4.11 -33.30
C LEU A 48 -19.56 3.48 -34.60
N GLU A 49 -18.24 3.46 -34.80
CA GLU A 49 -17.56 2.85 -35.94
C GLU A 49 -17.12 1.40 -35.66
N GLY A 50 -17.44 0.86 -34.48
CA GLY A 50 -17.18 -0.54 -34.10
C GLY A 50 -15.78 -0.80 -33.55
N GLU A 51 -14.99 0.24 -33.25
CA GLU A 51 -13.63 0.10 -32.70
C GLU A 51 -13.66 -0.13 -31.20
N SER A 52 -12.81 -1.02 -30.67
CA SER A 52 -12.75 -1.29 -29.22
C SER A 52 -12.40 -0.05 -28.40
N ILE A 53 -13.14 0.23 -27.33
CA ILE A 53 -12.89 1.28 -26.35
C ILE A 53 -12.30 0.64 -25.10
N GLU A 54 -11.09 1.08 -24.75
CA GLU A 54 -10.43 0.72 -23.51
C GLU A 54 -10.55 1.87 -22.50
N ALA A 55 -11.06 1.54 -21.32
CA ALA A 55 -11.05 2.43 -20.19
C ALA A 55 -9.60 2.62 -19.73
N THR A 56 -9.19 3.88 -19.63
CA THR A 56 -7.83 4.28 -19.23
C THR A 56 -7.79 4.87 -17.83
N ARG A 57 -8.96 5.14 -17.23
CA ARG A 57 -9.14 5.79 -15.93
C ARG A 57 -10.35 5.22 -15.20
N ILE A 58 -10.34 5.36 -13.88
CA ILE A 58 -11.48 5.08 -13.01
C ILE A 58 -12.02 6.44 -12.55
N VAL A 59 -13.33 6.55 -12.44
CA VAL A 59 -13.99 7.72 -11.89
C VAL A 59 -14.76 7.36 -10.62
N GLY A 60 -14.79 8.28 -9.67
CA GLY A 60 -15.61 8.23 -8.46
C GLY A 60 -16.63 9.37 -8.46
N ILE A 61 -17.50 9.37 -7.46
CA ILE A 61 -18.45 10.46 -7.20
C ILE A 61 -18.11 11.00 -5.81
N ASP A 62 -17.93 12.32 -5.68
CA ASP A 62 -17.72 12.98 -4.39
C ASP A 62 -19.03 13.21 -3.63
N ASP A 63 -18.95 13.78 -2.42
CA ASP A 63 -20.12 14.02 -1.56
C ASP A 63 -21.14 15.01 -2.18
N ASP A 64 -20.68 15.85 -3.12
CA ASP A 64 -21.49 16.84 -3.82
C ASP A 64 -22.06 16.29 -5.16
N GLY A 65 -21.77 15.04 -5.51
CA GLY A 65 -22.26 14.39 -6.73
C GLY A 65 -21.41 14.64 -7.97
N ASN A 66 -20.23 15.26 -7.85
CA ASN A 66 -19.33 15.49 -8.98
C ASN A 66 -18.57 14.22 -9.34
N ILE A 67 -18.37 13.99 -10.64
CA ILE A 67 -17.50 12.91 -11.13
C ILE A 67 -16.04 13.36 -11.02
N VAL A 68 -15.23 12.59 -10.30
CA VAL A 68 -13.80 12.86 -10.08
C VAL A 68 -12.93 11.71 -10.56
N GLU A 69 -11.75 12.00 -11.11
CA GLU A 69 -10.77 10.98 -11.47
C GLU A 69 -10.19 10.33 -10.21
N ILE A 70 -10.13 8.99 -10.20
CA ILE A 70 -9.45 8.22 -9.15
C ILE A 70 -8.05 7.87 -9.65
N THR A 71 -7.03 8.37 -8.97
CA THR A 71 -5.64 7.95 -9.17
C THR A 71 -5.43 6.60 -8.49
N THR A 72 -4.99 5.60 -9.24
CA THR A 72 -4.62 4.28 -8.69
C THR A 72 -3.15 4.26 -8.29
N ASP A 73 -2.85 3.67 -7.13
CA ASP A 73 -1.48 3.37 -6.70
C ASP A 73 -0.94 2.13 -7.43
N GLU A 74 0.35 1.82 -7.30
CA GLU A 74 1.07 0.78 -8.07
C GLU A 74 0.46 -0.63 -8.00
N ASN A 75 -0.36 -0.91 -6.99
CA ASN A 75 -0.98 -2.22 -6.78
C ASN A 75 -2.24 -2.44 -7.59
N LEU A 76 -2.82 -1.38 -8.14
CA LEU A 76 -4.13 -1.43 -8.76
C LEU A 76 -4.01 -0.87 -10.17
N TYR A 77 -4.38 -1.67 -11.16
CA TYR A 77 -4.30 -1.27 -12.55
C TYR A 77 -5.55 -1.68 -13.32
N LEU A 78 -5.83 -0.97 -14.40
CA LEU A 78 -6.95 -1.22 -15.28
C LEU A 78 -6.42 -1.91 -16.55
N GLU A 79 -6.95 -3.09 -16.84
CA GLU A 79 -6.58 -3.86 -18.03
C GLU A 79 -7.82 -4.49 -18.62
N ASN A 80 -8.08 -4.23 -19.91
CA ASN A 80 -9.26 -4.73 -20.63
C ASN A 80 -10.57 -4.41 -19.89
N ASN A 81 -10.71 -3.17 -19.39
CA ASN A 81 -11.87 -2.71 -18.61
C ASN A 81 -12.09 -3.47 -17.29
N VAL A 82 -11.11 -4.22 -16.82
CA VAL A 82 -11.14 -4.92 -15.53
C VAL A 82 -10.15 -4.28 -14.58
N LEU A 83 -10.63 -3.93 -13.41
CA LEU A 83 -9.79 -3.49 -12.31
C LEU A 83 -9.06 -4.69 -11.71
N LYS A 84 -7.74 -4.69 -11.75
CA LYS A 84 -6.89 -5.79 -11.31
C LYS A 84 -5.95 -5.36 -10.21
N LEU A 85 -5.73 -6.25 -9.25
CA LEU A 85 -4.72 -6.12 -8.22
C LEU A 85 -3.44 -6.82 -8.70
N VAL A 86 -2.30 -6.13 -8.68
CA VAL A 86 -0.99 -6.76 -8.78
C VAL A 86 -0.64 -7.33 -7.41
N GLU A 87 -0.50 -8.65 -7.32
CA GLU A 87 0.13 -9.25 -6.14
C GLU A 87 1.57 -8.75 -6.05
N ARG A 88 1.86 -7.96 -5.00
CA ARG A 88 3.20 -7.38 -4.80
C ARG A 88 4.25 -8.48 -4.81
N LYS A 89 5.26 -8.32 -5.66
CA LYS A 89 6.54 -9.01 -5.51
C LYS A 89 7.03 -8.76 -4.08
N LYS A 90 7.45 -9.82 -3.38
CA LYS A 90 8.02 -9.68 -2.04
C LYS A 90 9.37 -8.99 -2.14
N GLU A 91 9.46 -7.77 -1.63
CA GLU A 91 10.74 -7.05 -1.57
C GLU A 91 11.63 -7.60 -0.46
N ILE A 92 12.93 -7.69 -0.79
CA ILE A 92 13.96 -8.24 0.10
C ILE A 92 14.82 -7.10 0.65
N GLY A 93 14.87 -7.02 1.98
CA GLY A 93 15.74 -6.15 2.74
C GLY A 93 16.96 -6.86 3.29
N ASP A 94 17.90 -6.07 3.78
CA ASP A 94 19.09 -6.54 4.46
C ASP A 94 19.21 -5.74 5.77
N ILE A 95 19.62 -6.41 6.85
CA ILE A 95 20.05 -5.75 8.08
C ILE A 95 21.59 -5.65 8.10
N PRO A 96 22.17 -4.78 8.94
CA PRO A 96 23.60 -4.82 9.20
C PRO A 96 24.07 -6.23 9.59
N THR A 97 25.24 -6.64 9.09
CA THR A 97 25.82 -7.95 9.40
C THR A 97 25.98 -8.11 10.91
N LEU A 98 25.49 -9.23 11.43
CA LEU A 98 25.65 -9.58 12.84
C LEU A 98 27.12 -9.83 13.16
N LEU A 99 27.61 -9.16 14.19
CA LEU A 99 29.00 -9.22 14.67
C LEU A 99 29.14 -10.04 15.96
N ALA A 100 28.11 -10.80 16.33
CA ALA A 100 28.10 -11.67 17.49
C ALA A 100 27.30 -12.94 17.18
N PRO A 101 27.69 -14.10 17.75
CA PRO A 101 26.98 -15.37 17.53
C PRO A 101 25.59 -15.39 18.21
N VAL A 102 25.37 -14.54 19.22
CA VAL A 102 24.07 -14.39 19.89
C VAL A 102 23.72 -12.90 19.91
N VAL A 103 22.56 -12.55 19.35
CA VAL A 103 22.09 -11.17 19.25
C VAL A 103 20.72 -11.04 19.91
N ASN A 104 20.57 -10.04 20.77
CA ASN A 104 19.33 -9.78 21.49
C ASN A 104 18.63 -8.55 20.92
N ASN A 105 17.30 -8.58 20.86
CA ASN A 105 16.47 -7.44 20.43
C ASN A 105 16.92 -6.88 19.07
N ILE A 106 17.09 -7.75 18.08
CA ILE A 106 17.58 -7.33 16.77
C ILE A 106 16.61 -6.35 16.11
N SER A 107 17.11 -5.24 15.58
CA SER A 107 16.29 -4.32 14.80
C SER A 107 16.29 -4.74 13.33
N LEU A 108 15.10 -5.00 12.80
CA LEU A 108 14.92 -5.29 11.37
C LEU A 108 14.75 -4.02 10.52
N ILE A 109 14.51 -2.87 11.17
CA ILE A 109 14.32 -1.56 10.54
C ILE A 109 13.16 -1.57 9.51
N ILE A 110 12.09 -2.30 9.84
CA ILE A 110 10.90 -2.52 8.97
C ILE A 110 9.79 -1.47 9.13
N PHE A 111 9.99 -0.46 9.97
CA PHE A 111 9.03 0.61 10.20
C PHE A 111 8.96 1.58 9.00
N PRO A 112 7.85 2.33 8.83
CA PRO A 112 7.72 3.33 7.77
C PRO A 112 8.88 4.36 7.78
N GLY A 113 9.54 4.53 6.64
CA GLY A 113 10.73 5.39 6.51
C GLY A 113 12.05 4.75 6.95
N GLY A 114 12.02 3.54 7.54
CA GLY A 114 13.21 2.73 7.83
C GLY A 114 13.84 2.13 6.57
N SER A 115 15.09 1.67 6.66
CA SER A 115 15.82 1.07 5.53
C SER A 115 15.17 -0.19 4.95
N ASN A 116 14.32 -0.85 5.74
CA ASN A 116 13.52 -1.99 5.34
C ASN A 116 12.00 -1.74 5.44
N GLY A 117 11.58 -0.47 5.52
CA GLY A 117 10.16 -0.10 5.47
C GLY A 117 9.50 -0.62 4.19
N GLY A 118 8.38 -1.32 4.34
CA GLY A 118 7.63 -1.93 3.22
C GLY A 118 8.21 -3.27 2.71
N LYS A 119 9.39 -3.69 3.18
CA LYS A 119 9.99 -4.97 2.80
C LYS A 119 9.41 -6.10 3.64
N SER A 120 9.27 -7.27 3.02
CA SER A 120 8.58 -8.42 3.63
C SER A 120 9.52 -9.59 3.92
N ILE A 121 10.69 -9.62 3.29
CA ILE A 121 11.75 -10.60 3.52
C ILE A 121 12.99 -9.86 3.99
N ILE A 122 13.61 -10.31 5.08
CA ILE A 122 14.81 -9.71 5.65
C ILE A 122 15.95 -10.72 5.63
N ARG A 123 17.00 -10.41 4.88
CA ARG A 123 18.25 -11.16 4.88
C ARG A 123 18.97 -10.95 6.20
N VAL A 124 19.26 -12.05 6.87
CA VAL A 124 20.06 -12.08 8.09
C VAL A 124 21.47 -12.54 7.72
N ARG A 125 22.42 -11.62 7.88
CA ARG A 125 23.85 -11.86 7.62
C ARG A 125 24.61 -11.99 8.92
N ASN A 126 25.59 -12.88 8.96
CA ASN A 126 26.44 -13.08 10.12
C ASN A 126 27.90 -13.29 9.69
N LEU A 127 28.81 -12.61 10.36
CA LEU A 127 30.25 -12.73 10.13
C LEU A 127 30.79 -14.13 10.46
N PHE A 128 30.21 -14.83 11.45
CA PHE A 128 30.74 -16.08 11.99
C PHE A 128 30.03 -17.34 11.47
N GLY A 129 29.17 -17.22 10.47
CA GLY A 129 28.31 -18.32 10.00
C GLY A 129 27.04 -18.43 10.85
N ASP A 130 26.94 -19.47 11.68
CA ASP A 130 25.73 -19.73 12.45
C ASP A 130 25.46 -18.66 13.51
N SER A 131 24.20 -18.28 13.67
CA SER A 131 23.76 -17.21 14.58
C SER A 131 22.56 -17.63 15.41
N GLN A 132 22.39 -16.97 16.55
CA GLN A 132 21.20 -17.07 17.39
C GLN A 132 20.60 -15.68 17.61
N ILE A 133 19.28 -15.57 17.50
CA ILE A 133 18.55 -14.37 17.92
C ILE A 133 17.55 -14.72 19.02
N THR A 134 17.46 -13.85 20.02
CA THR A 134 16.61 -14.06 21.20
C THR A 134 15.34 -13.22 21.19
N GLY A 135 15.28 -12.24 20.30
CA GLY A 135 14.11 -11.39 20.10
C GLY A 135 14.36 -10.31 19.04
N ILE A 136 13.27 -9.71 18.57
CA ILE A 136 13.25 -8.69 17.52
C ILE A 136 12.64 -7.41 18.11
N ASP A 137 13.32 -6.28 17.92
CA ASP A 137 12.93 -5.00 18.48
C ASP A 137 11.68 -4.41 17.80
N VAL A 138 10.68 -4.07 18.62
CA VAL A 138 9.47 -3.38 18.18
C VAL A 138 9.40 -1.92 18.64
N LEU A 139 10.34 -1.44 19.47
CA LEU A 139 10.29 -0.07 19.98
C LEU A 139 10.44 0.95 18.86
N LEU A 140 11.32 0.69 17.89
CA LEU A 140 11.47 1.54 16.71
C LEU A 140 10.25 1.54 15.78
N MET A 141 9.32 0.59 15.96
CA MET A 141 8.04 0.56 15.25
C MET A 141 6.95 1.38 15.95
N GLY A 142 7.24 1.97 17.12
CA GLY A 142 6.24 2.62 17.98
C GLY A 142 5.73 1.74 19.13
N GLY A 143 6.38 0.60 19.37
CA GLY A 143 6.05 -0.33 20.46
C GLY A 143 5.03 -1.42 20.07
N PRO A 144 4.60 -2.24 21.05
CA PRO A 144 3.81 -3.44 20.77
C PRO A 144 2.50 -3.20 20.01
N ALA A 145 1.78 -2.12 20.35
CA ALA A 145 0.51 -1.80 19.70
C ALA A 145 0.69 -1.42 18.22
N ALA A 146 1.80 -0.76 17.87
CA ALA A 146 2.10 -0.39 16.49
C ALA A 146 2.69 -1.57 15.69
N ALA A 147 3.30 -2.54 16.38
CA ALA A 147 3.82 -3.75 15.75
C ALA A 147 2.76 -4.83 15.52
N ASP A 148 1.60 -4.76 16.19
CA ASP A 148 0.54 -5.77 16.07
C ASP A 148 0.12 -6.03 14.62
N GLY A 149 0.01 -7.30 14.25
CA GLY A 149 -0.31 -7.71 12.88
C GLY A 149 0.87 -7.69 11.90
N THR A 150 2.05 -7.19 12.30
CA THR A 150 3.21 -7.13 11.41
C THR A 150 3.73 -8.52 11.12
N THR A 151 3.90 -8.85 9.82
CA THR A 151 4.55 -10.09 9.40
C THR A 151 5.90 -9.83 8.74
N VAL A 152 6.85 -10.74 8.95
CA VAL A 152 8.18 -10.66 8.33
C VAL A 152 8.73 -12.07 8.08
N TRP A 153 9.40 -12.24 6.94
CA TRP A 153 10.19 -13.44 6.67
C TRP A 153 11.65 -13.19 7.05
N LEU A 154 12.24 -14.10 7.80
CA LEU A 154 13.69 -14.11 8.03
C LEU A 154 14.36 -15.07 7.06
N TYR A 155 15.44 -14.60 6.43
CA TYR A 155 16.18 -15.33 5.40
C TYR A 155 17.69 -15.34 5.74
N PRO A 156 18.18 -16.31 6.51
CA PRO A 156 19.60 -16.46 6.78
C PRO A 156 20.39 -16.83 5.51
N VAL A 157 21.51 -16.14 5.27
CA VAL A 157 22.30 -16.33 4.04
C VAL A 157 23.73 -16.79 4.25
N ASP A 158 24.29 -16.62 5.44
CA ASP A 158 25.71 -16.93 5.73
C ASP A 158 25.90 -18.24 6.53
N GLY A 159 24.91 -18.65 7.33
CA GLY A 159 24.89 -19.87 8.12
C GLY A 159 23.47 -20.12 8.66
N ASP A 160 23.30 -21.09 9.55
CA ASP A 160 22.01 -21.37 10.16
C ASP A 160 21.62 -20.28 11.17
N LEU A 161 20.31 -20.02 11.30
CA LEU A 161 19.77 -19.07 12.26
C LEU A 161 18.90 -19.79 13.28
N THR A 162 19.29 -19.76 14.54
CA THR A 162 18.47 -20.26 15.65
C THR A 162 17.65 -19.14 16.26
N LEU A 163 16.34 -19.29 16.26
CA LEU A 163 15.41 -18.47 17.03
C LEU A 163 15.27 -19.06 18.43
N LYS A 164 15.73 -18.33 19.44
CA LYS A 164 15.65 -18.78 20.84
C LYS A 164 14.27 -18.49 21.40
N SER A 165 13.54 -19.54 21.78
CA SER A 165 12.19 -19.40 22.32
C SER A 165 12.20 -18.71 23.68
N ASN A 166 11.33 -17.70 23.83
CA ASN A 166 11.04 -16.96 25.06
C ASN A 166 12.26 -16.55 25.90
N SER A 167 13.40 -16.30 25.23
CA SER A 167 14.67 -16.05 25.91
C SER A 167 14.62 -14.79 26.78
N ILE A 168 15.05 -14.93 28.03
CA ILE A 168 15.11 -13.81 28.99
C ILE A 168 16.18 -12.77 28.64
N LEU A 169 17.08 -13.07 27.69
CA LEU A 169 18.08 -12.13 27.18
C LEU A 169 17.46 -10.99 26.36
N SER A 170 16.23 -11.19 25.87
CA SER A 170 15.45 -10.15 25.19
C SER A 170 14.41 -9.52 26.11
N LEU A 171 14.06 -8.27 25.81
CA LEU A 171 12.96 -7.56 26.46
C LEU A 171 11.67 -8.36 26.30
N PRO A 172 10.78 -8.41 27.31
CA PRO A 172 9.60 -9.27 27.27
C PRO A 172 8.82 -9.18 25.95
N PHE A 173 8.55 -7.95 25.49
CA PHE A 173 7.77 -7.68 24.29
C PHE A 173 8.52 -7.91 22.96
N ASN A 174 9.82 -8.20 22.99
CA ASN A 174 10.63 -8.52 21.79
C ASN A 174 10.81 -10.04 21.60
N ARG A 175 10.43 -10.84 22.59
CA ARG A 175 10.71 -12.28 22.59
C ARG A 175 9.93 -13.02 21.51
N ILE A 176 10.52 -14.12 21.06
CA ILE A 176 9.93 -15.04 20.09
C ILE A 176 9.20 -16.13 20.87
N LEU A 177 7.94 -16.40 20.53
CA LEU A 177 7.10 -17.42 21.13
C LEU A 177 7.07 -18.66 20.22
N SER A 178 7.57 -19.77 20.74
CA SER A 178 7.48 -21.11 20.17
C SER A 178 7.61 -22.17 21.26
N GLU A 179 7.25 -23.43 20.98
CA GLU A 179 7.41 -24.51 21.97
C GLU A 179 8.88 -24.80 22.30
N ASN A 180 9.73 -24.80 21.28
CA ASN A 180 11.17 -25.03 21.37
C ASN A 180 11.94 -23.98 20.55
N ASP A 181 13.26 -23.94 20.71
CA ASP A 181 14.13 -23.21 19.79
C ASP A 181 13.92 -23.70 18.36
N VAL A 182 13.92 -22.78 17.40
CA VAL A 182 13.71 -23.11 15.98
C VAL A 182 14.97 -22.82 15.19
N VAL A 183 15.50 -23.84 14.52
CA VAL A 183 16.64 -23.69 13.61
C VAL A 183 16.12 -23.48 12.20
N ILE A 184 16.56 -22.40 11.56
CA ILE A 184 16.32 -22.09 10.15
C ILE A 184 17.62 -22.38 9.43
N GLU A 185 17.62 -23.43 8.60
CA GLU A 185 18.78 -23.76 7.79
C GLU A 185 19.13 -22.59 6.85
N ARG A 186 20.42 -22.44 6.55
CA ARG A 186 20.89 -21.49 5.55
C ARG A 186 20.07 -21.59 4.26
N TYR A 187 19.65 -20.43 3.77
CA TYR A 187 18.79 -20.26 2.61
C TYR A 187 17.34 -20.76 2.72
N LYS A 188 16.93 -21.31 3.86
CA LYS A 188 15.50 -21.48 4.17
C LYS A 188 14.93 -20.20 4.78
N MET A 189 13.61 -20.12 4.86
CA MET A 189 12.93 -18.98 5.44
C MET A 189 11.87 -19.41 6.44
N VAL A 190 11.64 -18.55 7.42
CA VAL A 190 10.53 -18.67 8.37
C VAL A 190 9.76 -17.37 8.42
N GLN A 191 8.44 -17.47 8.52
CA GLN A 191 7.59 -16.31 8.71
C GLN A 191 7.24 -16.13 10.18
N LEU A 192 7.37 -14.90 10.66
CA LEU A 192 6.90 -14.48 11.97
C LEU A 192 5.77 -13.46 11.83
N LEU A 193 4.90 -13.45 12.83
CA LEU A 193 3.85 -12.46 13.04
C LEU A 193 4.05 -11.88 14.44
N TYR A 194 3.98 -10.56 14.58
CA TYR A 194 3.88 -9.97 15.91
C TYR A 194 2.42 -9.99 16.39
N ASP A 195 2.19 -10.66 17.52
CA ASP A 195 0.92 -10.65 18.23
C ASP A 195 1.00 -9.61 19.35
N GLY A 196 0.27 -8.50 19.20
CA GLY A 196 0.23 -7.39 20.14
C GLY A 196 -0.50 -7.70 21.45
N SER A 197 -1.39 -8.69 21.46
CA SER A 197 -2.07 -9.15 22.68
C SER A 197 -1.14 -10.00 23.54
N LEU A 198 -0.38 -10.90 22.91
CA LEU A 198 0.66 -11.69 23.59
C LEU A 198 1.94 -10.87 23.84
N GLN A 199 2.12 -9.78 23.08
CA GLN A 199 3.36 -9.01 22.99
C GLN A 199 4.55 -9.89 22.65
N ARG A 200 4.42 -10.72 21.61
CA ARG A 200 5.46 -11.67 21.19
C ARG A 200 5.49 -11.81 19.67
N TRP A 201 6.67 -12.15 19.15
CA TRP A 201 6.81 -12.66 17.79
C TRP A 201 6.43 -14.13 17.76
N VAL A 202 5.37 -14.49 17.05
CA VAL A 202 4.89 -15.86 16.89
C VAL A 202 5.40 -16.42 15.57
N ILE A 203 5.87 -17.67 15.59
CA ILE A 203 6.30 -18.38 14.38
C ILE A 203 5.06 -18.94 13.68
N MET A 204 4.79 -18.51 12.44
CA MET A 204 3.60 -18.95 11.70
C MET A 204 3.84 -20.20 10.86
N SER A 205 4.97 -20.27 10.17
CA SER A 205 5.32 -21.36 9.27
C SER A 205 6.81 -21.35 9.00
N SER A 206 7.45 -22.52 9.08
CA SER A 206 8.73 -22.78 8.42
C SER A 206 8.43 -23.18 6.98
N GLY A 207 9.04 -22.52 5.98
CA GLY A 207 8.93 -23.00 4.60
C GLY A 207 9.52 -24.40 4.51
N ASN A 208 8.70 -25.39 4.13
CA ASN A 208 9.14 -26.76 3.82
C ASN A 208 9.89 -26.79 2.49
#